data_AF-A0A1V4EBW0-F1
#
_entry.id   AF-A0A1V4EBW0-F1
#
_cell.length_a   1.000
_cell.length_b   1.000
_cell.length_c   1.000
_cell.angle_alpha   90.00
_cell.angle_beta   90.00
_cell.angle_gamma   90.00
#
_symmetry.space_group_name_H-M   'P 1'
#
loop_
_entity.id
_entity.type
_entity.pdbx_description
1 polymer ?
#
loop_
_entity_poly.entity_id
_entity_poly.type
_entity_poly.pdbx_seq_one_letter_code
_entity_poly.pdbx_strand_id
1 'polypeptide(L)'
;MTTAPDEDQYLRQILTLLEGAKSYEALTQSNSKGWEVQPGSALAGDDAKTDPYQVSHNVWNALSVSVDHLHCYRSSLVGEQQGTDLPLTLHTHAQYSLLRGAFENSARAVWLLAPANRLVRVQRRLSLQAGEYRHSDHMLELLKQQPRRPSEERKQQLTDLVVAAGTDPGDAKKALRSPDYKDIVREAGVQSAMGADQAEIVWSSCSSLAHGDVYGTLSILERNVIDTQGRVNLAQITSSPQVLWWATDRAVAMMQRGFDLFKERATCHR
;
A
#
# COMPACT_ATOMS: atom_id res chain seq x y z
N MET A 1 5.03 -34.20 -6.31
CA MET A 1 4.50 -33.67 -7.58
C MET A 1 5.62 -32.87 -8.20
N THR A 2 6.07 -33.23 -9.40
CA THR A 2 6.99 -32.40 -10.18
C THR A 2 6.24 -31.15 -10.61
N THR A 3 6.63 -30.00 -10.08
CA THR A 3 6.16 -28.67 -10.50
C THR A 3 6.49 -28.46 -11.97
N ALA A 4 5.61 -27.76 -12.70
CA ALA A 4 5.89 -27.42 -14.09
C ALA A 4 7.13 -26.49 -14.14
N PRO A 5 8.01 -26.59 -15.16
CA PRO A 5 9.24 -25.77 -15.23
C PRO A 5 9.03 -24.27 -15.03
N ASP A 6 7.87 -23.74 -15.47
CA ASP A 6 7.52 -22.32 -15.36
C ASP A 6 7.09 -21.92 -13.93
N GLU A 7 6.45 -22.83 -13.19
CA GLU A 7 6.02 -22.58 -11.80
C GLU A 7 7.22 -22.41 -10.87
N ASP A 8 8.20 -23.31 -10.97
CA ASP A 8 9.45 -23.22 -10.21
C ASP A 8 10.20 -21.92 -10.47
N GLN A 9 10.16 -21.42 -11.71
CA GLN A 9 10.77 -20.15 -12.08
C GLN A 9 10.09 -18.98 -11.36
N TYR A 10 8.76 -18.89 -11.40
CA TYR A 10 8.02 -17.82 -10.72
C TYR A 10 8.25 -17.83 -9.22
N LEU A 11 8.26 -19.01 -8.59
CA LEU A 11 8.51 -19.14 -7.14
C LEU A 11 9.92 -18.65 -6.77
N ARG A 12 10.95 -19.01 -7.54
CA ARG A 12 12.32 -18.50 -7.33
C ARG A 12 12.40 -16.98 -7.49
N GLN A 13 11.68 -16.42 -8.46
CA GLN A 13 11.63 -14.97 -8.67
C GLN A 13 10.92 -14.26 -7.52
N ILE A 14 9.80 -14.79 -7.03
CA ILE A 14 9.11 -14.28 -5.82
C ILE A 14 10.08 -14.26 -4.64
N LEU A 15 10.76 -15.38 -4.37
CA LEU A 15 11.73 -15.44 -3.27
C LEU A 15 12.85 -14.42 -3.45
N THR A 16 13.40 -14.26 -4.64
CA THR A 16 14.44 -13.26 -4.93
C THR A 16 13.97 -11.84 -4.61
N LEU A 17 12.74 -11.49 -5.00
CA LEU A 17 12.14 -10.18 -4.73
C LEU A 17 11.93 -9.96 -3.22
N LEU A 18 11.42 -10.96 -2.51
CA LEU A 18 11.15 -10.88 -1.07
C LEU A 18 12.45 -10.86 -0.25
N GLU A 19 13.49 -11.59 -0.66
CA GLU A 19 14.81 -11.50 -0.05
C GLU A 19 15.43 -10.12 -0.24
N GLY A 20 15.29 -9.50 -1.42
CA GLY A 20 15.72 -8.12 -1.65
C GLY A 20 14.97 -7.13 -0.75
N ALA A 21 13.68 -7.38 -0.49
CA ALA A 21 12.85 -6.54 0.35
C ALA A 21 13.24 -6.59 1.85
N LYS A 22 13.93 -7.63 2.33
CA LYS A 22 14.35 -7.76 3.74
C LYS A 22 15.20 -6.60 4.25
N SER A 23 15.99 -5.98 3.38
CA SER A 23 16.79 -4.80 3.77
C SER A 23 15.93 -3.66 4.30
N TYR A 24 14.67 -3.55 3.83
CA TYR A 24 13.70 -2.57 4.31
C TYR A 24 13.06 -2.95 5.64
N GLU A 25 13.02 -4.24 6.01
CA GLU A 25 12.55 -4.68 7.34
C GLU A 25 13.46 -4.14 8.44
N ALA A 26 14.78 -4.29 8.27
CA ALA A 26 15.73 -3.70 9.19
C ALA A 26 15.58 -2.17 9.25
N LEU A 27 15.27 -1.53 8.11
CA LEU A 27 15.06 -0.09 8.03
C LEU A 27 13.80 0.36 8.80
N THR A 28 12.71 -0.40 8.78
CA THR A 28 11.42 0.03 9.38
C THR A 28 11.14 -0.54 10.77
N GLN A 29 11.74 -1.67 11.14
CA GLN A 29 11.48 -2.39 12.40
C GLN A 29 12.56 -2.20 13.47
N SER A 30 13.70 -1.58 13.12
CA SER A 30 14.78 -1.28 14.07
C SER A 30 14.94 0.22 14.30
N ASN A 31 15.81 0.61 15.24
CA ASN A 31 16.19 2.01 15.44
C ASN A 31 17.19 2.48 14.36
N SER A 32 16.84 2.31 13.09
CA SER A 32 17.66 2.61 11.92
C SER A 32 17.86 4.09 11.68
N LYS A 33 17.01 4.93 12.29
CA LYS A 33 16.86 6.37 12.02
C LYS A 33 16.45 6.69 10.58
N GLY A 34 15.97 5.71 9.81
CA GLY A 34 15.54 5.92 8.43
C GLY A 34 14.39 6.91 8.26
N TRP A 35 13.63 7.17 9.34
CA TRP A 35 12.56 8.16 9.40
C TRP A 35 13.04 9.61 9.64
N GLU A 36 14.32 9.83 9.95
CA GLU A 36 14.83 11.17 10.26
C GLU A 36 14.71 12.09 9.03
N VAL A 37 14.06 13.23 9.21
CA VAL A 37 13.91 14.28 8.19
C VAL A 37 14.92 15.38 8.46
N GLN A 38 15.77 15.70 7.48
CA GLN A 38 16.79 16.73 7.67
C GLN A 38 16.15 18.12 7.72
N PRO A 39 16.58 19.00 8.66
CA PRO A 39 16.18 20.40 8.65
C PRO A 39 16.48 21.07 7.31
N GLY A 40 15.53 21.87 6.81
CA GLY A 40 15.64 22.56 5.51
C GLY A 40 15.31 21.69 4.29
N SER A 41 15.05 20.39 4.46
CA SER A 41 14.57 19.52 3.38
C SER A 41 13.16 19.89 2.93
N ALA A 42 12.76 19.35 1.76
CA ALA A 42 11.42 19.58 1.24
C ALA A 42 10.35 19.09 2.23
N LEU A 43 10.54 17.89 2.78
CA LEU A 43 9.62 17.21 3.68
C LEU A 43 9.53 17.89 5.05
N ALA A 44 10.64 18.45 5.56
CA ALA A 44 10.61 19.26 6.79
C ALA A 44 9.67 20.48 6.65
N GLY A 45 9.67 21.12 5.49
CA GLY A 45 8.75 22.22 5.20
C GLY A 45 7.28 21.77 5.06
N ASP A 46 7.05 20.53 4.63
CA ASP A 46 5.71 19.95 4.54
C ASP A 46 5.15 19.62 5.95
N ASP A 47 6.00 19.05 6.81
CA ASP A 47 5.67 18.75 8.22
C ASP A 47 5.33 20.02 9.00
N ALA A 48 6.13 21.07 8.85
CA ALA A 48 5.87 22.37 9.49
C ALA A 48 4.52 22.98 9.07
N LYS A 49 4.04 22.69 7.86
CA LYS A 49 2.75 23.17 7.35
C LYS A 49 1.56 22.29 7.71
N THR A 50 1.81 21.08 8.19
CA THR A 50 0.77 20.10 8.52
C THR A 50 0.66 19.78 9.99
N ASP A 51 1.54 20.33 10.85
CA ASP A 51 1.53 20.11 12.30
C ASP A 51 0.12 20.26 12.92
N PRO A 52 -0.35 19.30 13.72
CA PRO A 52 0.36 18.10 14.23
C PRO A 52 0.26 16.85 13.32
N TYR A 53 -0.22 16.97 12.08
CA TYR A 53 -0.47 15.88 11.13
C TYR A 53 0.67 15.69 10.12
N GLN A 54 1.91 15.54 10.60
CA GLN A 54 3.11 15.52 9.75
C GLN A 54 2.99 14.57 8.54
N VAL A 55 3.50 15.01 7.40
CA VAL A 55 3.54 14.23 6.16
C VAL A 55 4.53 13.08 6.31
N SER A 56 5.72 13.35 6.85
CA SER A 56 6.79 12.37 7.04
C SER A 56 6.32 11.17 7.87
N HIS A 57 5.64 11.42 8.98
CA HIS A 57 5.14 10.36 9.86
C HIS A 57 4.12 9.47 9.16
N ASN A 58 3.20 10.06 8.38
CA ASN A 58 2.19 9.27 7.66
C ASN A 58 2.81 8.44 6.53
N VAL A 59 3.77 9.02 5.79
CA VAL A 59 4.50 8.29 4.76
C VAL A 59 5.33 7.17 5.35
N TRP A 60 6.10 7.44 6.41
CA TRP A 60 6.91 6.42 7.06
C TRP A 60 6.06 5.27 7.59
N ASN A 61 4.92 5.58 8.22
CA ASN A 61 3.96 4.57 8.65
C ASN A 61 3.45 3.72 7.47
N ALA A 62 3.09 4.34 6.34
CA ALA A 62 2.64 3.61 5.16
C ALA A 62 3.74 2.67 4.61
N LEU A 63 4.99 3.15 4.54
CA LEU A 63 6.13 2.31 4.14
C LEU A 63 6.38 1.15 5.11
N SER A 64 6.32 1.41 6.42
CA SER A 64 6.43 0.36 7.44
C SER A 64 5.34 -0.71 7.32
N VAL A 65 4.09 -0.31 7.13
CA VAL A 65 2.97 -1.24 6.92
C VAL A 65 3.16 -2.04 5.63
N SER A 66 3.67 -1.42 4.56
CA SER A 66 3.97 -2.14 3.32
C SER A 66 5.03 -3.21 3.51
N VAL A 67 6.13 -2.85 4.20
CA VAL A 67 7.22 -3.78 4.49
C VAL A 67 6.73 -4.94 5.36
N ASP A 68 5.92 -4.64 6.38
CA ASP A 68 5.34 -5.67 7.25
C ASP A 68 4.45 -6.67 6.47
N HIS A 69 3.61 -6.18 5.56
CA HIS A 69 2.82 -7.05 4.69
C HIS A 69 3.68 -7.95 3.78
N LEU A 70 4.77 -7.43 3.21
CA LEU A 70 5.69 -8.23 2.38
C LEU A 70 6.47 -9.27 3.23
N HIS A 71 6.89 -8.90 4.43
CA HIS A 71 7.53 -9.81 5.37
C HIS A 71 6.58 -10.93 5.81
N CYS A 72 5.32 -10.59 6.12
CA CYS A 72 4.28 -11.55 6.44
C CYS A 72 4.00 -12.47 5.23
N TYR A 73 3.95 -11.91 4.02
CA TYR A 73 3.78 -12.70 2.80
C TYR A 73 4.91 -13.72 2.64
N ARG A 74 6.17 -13.28 2.77
CA ARG A 74 7.34 -14.18 2.77
C ARG A 74 7.22 -15.27 3.82
N SER A 75 6.85 -14.92 5.05
CA SER A 75 6.71 -15.86 6.16
C SER A 75 5.57 -16.86 5.96
N SER A 76 4.49 -16.46 5.26
CA SER A 76 3.40 -17.36 4.88
C SER A 76 3.76 -18.29 3.71
N LEU A 77 4.70 -17.85 2.85
CA LEU A 77 5.13 -18.59 1.67
C LEU A 77 6.19 -19.64 2.04
N VAL A 78 7.14 -19.30 2.90
CA VAL A 78 8.31 -20.13 3.20
C VAL A 78 8.08 -20.91 4.49
N GLY A 79 8.05 -22.24 4.39
CA GLY A 79 8.01 -23.13 5.55
C GLY A 79 9.37 -23.36 6.21
N GLU A 80 9.38 -24.12 7.30
CA GLU A 80 10.63 -24.53 7.97
C GLU A 80 11.51 -25.36 7.04
N GLN A 81 12.79 -25.02 6.96
CA GLN A 81 13.76 -25.76 6.14
C GLN A 81 13.88 -27.21 6.63
N GLN A 82 13.74 -28.17 5.73
CA GLN A 82 13.87 -29.60 6.02
C GLN A 82 15.05 -30.17 5.22
N GLY A 83 16.21 -30.27 5.88
CA GLY A 83 17.45 -30.67 5.21
C GLY A 83 17.89 -29.65 4.15
N THR A 84 17.93 -30.07 2.89
CA THR A 84 18.21 -29.20 1.74
C THR A 84 16.97 -28.60 1.10
N ASP A 85 15.78 -29.04 1.52
CA ASP A 85 14.52 -28.65 0.91
C ASP A 85 13.90 -27.46 1.65
N LEU A 86 13.44 -26.48 0.87
CA LEU A 86 12.71 -25.33 1.39
C LEU A 86 11.24 -25.43 0.95
N PRO A 87 10.35 -25.94 1.82
CA PRO A 87 8.95 -26.11 1.44
C PRO A 87 8.29 -24.75 1.25
N LEU A 88 7.48 -24.63 0.18
CA LEU A 88 6.71 -23.44 -0.13
C LEU A 88 5.20 -23.73 -0.03
N THR A 89 4.45 -22.79 0.54
CA THR A 89 2.98 -22.88 0.65
C THR A 89 2.32 -21.76 -0.15
N LEU A 90 1.49 -22.14 -1.11
CA LEU A 90 0.66 -21.23 -1.88
C LEU A 90 -0.76 -21.23 -1.33
N HIS A 91 -1.15 -20.15 -0.65
CA HIS A 91 -2.52 -19.96 -0.22
C HIS A 91 -3.35 -19.39 -1.37
N THR A 92 -4.49 -20.02 -1.68
CA THR A 92 -5.36 -19.64 -2.79
C THR A 92 -5.76 -18.16 -2.80
N HIS A 93 -6.01 -17.57 -1.62
CA HIS A 93 -6.48 -16.18 -1.50
C HIS A 93 -5.61 -15.32 -0.56
N ALA A 94 -5.15 -15.87 0.57
CA ALA A 94 -4.60 -15.07 1.67
C ALA A 94 -3.40 -14.20 1.27
N GLN A 95 -2.53 -14.71 0.39
CA GLN A 95 -1.34 -13.99 -0.06
C GLN A 95 -1.68 -12.75 -0.90
N TYR A 96 -2.80 -12.76 -1.63
CA TYR A 96 -3.28 -11.58 -2.36
C TYR A 96 -3.76 -10.48 -1.42
N SER A 97 -4.33 -10.81 -0.25
CA SER A 97 -4.66 -9.81 0.78
C SER A 97 -3.40 -9.12 1.32
N LEU A 98 -2.32 -9.87 1.51
CA LEU A 98 -1.03 -9.30 1.94
C LEU A 98 -0.42 -8.41 0.84
N LEU A 99 -0.44 -8.87 -0.41
CA LEU A 99 0.04 -8.09 -1.55
C LEU A 99 -0.81 -6.81 -1.78
N ARG A 100 -2.13 -6.86 -1.56
CA ARG A 100 -2.98 -5.65 -1.56
C ARG A 100 -2.50 -4.66 -0.51
N GLY A 101 -2.32 -5.11 0.73
CA GLY A 101 -1.88 -4.27 1.83
C GLY A 101 -0.53 -3.63 1.54
N ALA A 102 0.42 -4.39 1.02
CA ALA A 102 1.73 -3.88 0.59
C ALA A 102 1.61 -2.82 -0.52
N PHE A 103 0.90 -3.17 -1.60
CA PHE A 103 0.77 -2.31 -2.77
C PHE A 103 0.05 -1.00 -2.46
N GLU A 104 -1.07 -1.04 -1.74
CA GLU A 104 -1.91 0.11 -1.41
C GLU A 104 -1.17 1.11 -0.50
N ASN A 105 -0.45 0.60 0.51
CA ASN A 105 0.33 1.47 1.39
C ASN A 105 1.57 2.06 0.71
N SER A 106 2.25 1.28 -0.15
CA SER A 106 3.32 1.81 -1.00
C SER A 106 2.82 2.89 -1.96
N ALA A 107 1.67 2.65 -2.61
CA ALA A 107 1.04 3.63 -3.49
C ALA A 107 0.67 4.90 -2.73
N ARG A 108 0.16 4.81 -1.49
CA ARG A 108 -0.09 5.97 -0.64
C ARG A 108 1.18 6.79 -0.37
N ALA A 109 2.31 6.13 -0.07
CA ALA A 109 3.58 6.81 0.14
C ALA A 109 4.03 7.58 -1.12
N VAL A 110 3.98 6.92 -2.29
CA VAL A 110 4.30 7.55 -3.58
C VAL A 110 3.35 8.70 -3.89
N TRP A 111 2.05 8.50 -3.68
CA TRP A 111 1.03 9.53 -3.87
C TRP A 111 1.27 10.75 -2.98
N LEU A 112 1.65 10.57 -1.72
CA LEU A 112 1.96 11.70 -0.84
C LEU A 112 3.21 12.47 -1.29
N LEU A 113 4.26 11.80 -1.76
CA LEU A 113 5.58 12.41 -1.97
C LEU A 113 5.92 12.81 -3.41
N ALA A 114 5.31 12.17 -4.40
CA ALA A 114 5.65 12.37 -5.79
C ALA A 114 5.42 13.80 -6.31
N PRO A 115 4.32 14.51 -5.95
CA PRO A 115 4.12 15.87 -6.43
C PRO A 115 5.30 16.78 -6.07
N ALA A 116 5.82 17.51 -7.06
CA ALA A 116 6.87 18.50 -6.82
C ALA A 116 6.36 19.68 -5.97
N ASN A 117 5.08 20.04 -6.14
CA ASN A 117 4.45 21.14 -5.41
C ASN A 117 4.13 20.74 -3.95
N ARG A 118 4.72 21.48 -2.99
CA ARG A 118 4.47 21.32 -1.56
C ARG A 118 2.99 21.45 -1.19
N LEU A 119 2.28 22.42 -1.75
CA LEU A 119 0.87 22.65 -1.43
C LEU A 119 0.04 21.40 -1.74
N VAL A 120 0.31 20.72 -2.85
CA VAL A 120 -0.36 19.47 -3.22
C VAL A 120 -0.09 18.39 -2.17
N ARG A 121 1.16 18.21 -1.73
CA ARG A 121 1.51 17.21 -0.69
C ARG A 121 0.82 17.51 0.64
N VAL A 122 0.78 18.79 1.05
CA VAL A 122 0.06 19.25 2.26
C VAL A 122 -1.43 18.97 2.15
N GLN A 123 -2.07 19.35 1.05
CA GLN A 123 -3.49 19.08 0.80
C GLN A 123 -3.80 17.58 0.85
N ARG A 124 -2.99 16.75 0.19
CA ARG A 124 -3.12 15.29 0.22
C ARG A 124 -3.06 14.74 1.64
N ARG A 125 -2.09 15.16 2.45
CA ARG A 125 -1.98 14.71 3.84
C ARG A 125 -3.18 15.11 4.70
N LEU A 126 -3.63 16.36 4.60
CA LEU A 126 -4.78 16.86 5.38
C LEU A 126 -6.10 16.23 4.92
N SER A 127 -6.24 15.90 3.63
CA SER A 127 -7.40 15.18 3.08
C SER A 127 -7.52 13.76 3.63
N LEU A 128 -6.39 13.06 3.83
CA LEU A 128 -6.35 11.77 4.52
C LEU A 128 -6.80 11.94 5.98
N GLN A 129 -6.30 12.98 6.67
CA GLN A 129 -6.69 13.24 8.07
C GLN A 129 -8.19 13.51 8.22
N ALA A 130 -8.79 14.23 7.26
CA ALA A 130 -10.23 14.43 7.23
C ALA A 130 -11.00 13.10 7.09
N GLY A 131 -10.44 12.14 6.34
CA GLY A 131 -10.95 10.77 6.25
C GLY A 131 -10.88 10.03 7.57
N GLU A 132 -9.71 10.05 8.21
CA GLU A 132 -9.48 9.44 9.53
C GLU A 132 -10.46 9.95 10.59
N TYR A 133 -10.76 11.24 10.59
CA TYR A 133 -11.78 11.78 11.49
C TYR A 133 -13.17 11.23 11.22
N ARG A 134 -13.58 11.09 9.96
CA ARG A 134 -14.88 10.49 9.63
C ARG A 134 -14.96 9.04 10.10
N HIS A 135 -13.90 8.25 9.87
CA HIS A 135 -13.85 6.85 10.29
C HIS A 135 -13.81 6.70 11.81
N SER A 136 -12.98 7.51 12.50
CA SER A 136 -12.91 7.53 13.96
C SER A 136 -14.24 7.95 14.59
N ASP A 137 -14.94 8.93 14.01
CA ASP A 137 -16.23 9.40 14.54
C ASP A 137 -17.30 8.33 14.39
N HIS A 138 -17.35 7.66 13.24
CA HIS A 138 -18.25 6.53 13.02
C HIS A 138 -17.96 5.37 13.98
N MET A 139 -16.69 5.03 14.19
CA MET A 139 -16.30 4.00 15.17
C MET A 139 -16.78 4.36 16.59
N LEU A 140 -16.59 5.61 17.01
CA LEU A 140 -17.04 6.08 18.32
C LEU A 140 -18.57 6.06 18.43
N GLU A 141 -19.29 6.41 17.37
CA GLU A 141 -20.75 6.30 17.30
C GLU A 141 -21.23 4.87 17.52
N LEU A 142 -20.62 3.88 16.85
CA LEU A 142 -20.93 2.45 17.04
C LEU A 142 -20.66 2.00 18.48
N LEU A 143 -19.62 2.54 19.11
CA LEU A 143 -19.27 2.29 20.51
C LEU A 143 -20.13 3.11 21.50
N LYS A 144 -21.03 3.97 21.01
CA LYS A 144 -21.81 4.93 21.81
C LYS A 144 -20.93 5.84 22.68
N GLN A 145 -19.77 6.21 22.14
CA GLN A 145 -18.79 7.11 22.76
C GLN A 145 -18.75 8.45 22.02
N GLN A 146 -18.19 9.46 22.69
CA GLN A 146 -17.98 10.79 22.11
C GLN A 146 -16.48 11.05 21.90
N PRO A 147 -16.10 11.75 20.82
CA PRO A 147 -14.71 12.13 20.61
C PRO A 147 -14.26 13.12 21.68
N ARG A 148 -12.99 13.04 22.10
CA ARG A 148 -12.40 13.98 23.07
C ARG A 148 -12.45 15.43 22.60
N ARG A 149 -12.29 15.65 21.28
CA ARG A 149 -12.43 16.94 20.62
C ARG A 149 -13.64 16.88 19.68
N PRO A 150 -14.57 17.86 19.72
CA PRO A 150 -15.71 17.90 18.83
C PRO A 150 -15.32 17.80 17.34
N SER A 151 -16.17 17.14 16.55
CA SER A 151 -15.93 16.93 15.11
C SER A 151 -15.75 18.25 14.35
N GLU A 152 -16.56 19.26 14.69
CA GLU A 152 -16.48 20.58 14.05
C GLU A 152 -15.16 21.32 14.36
N GLU A 153 -14.66 21.23 15.58
CA GLU A 153 -13.37 21.84 15.96
C GLU A 153 -12.21 21.19 15.19
N ARG A 154 -12.23 19.86 15.07
CA ARG A 154 -11.24 19.10 14.31
C ARG A 154 -11.28 19.43 12.81
N LYS A 155 -12.48 19.55 12.22
CA LYS A 155 -12.64 19.97 10.81
C LYS A 155 -12.18 21.41 10.57
N GLN A 156 -12.48 22.31 11.51
CA GLN A 156 -12.03 23.70 11.43
C GLN A 156 -10.50 23.77 11.47
N GLN A 157 -9.84 23.01 12.36
CA GLN A 157 -8.38 22.95 12.41
C GLN A 157 -7.76 22.54 11.06
N LEU A 158 -8.31 21.54 10.37
CA LEU A 158 -7.82 21.14 9.05
C LEU A 158 -8.04 22.23 7.99
N THR A 159 -9.16 22.96 8.08
CA THR A 159 -9.48 24.09 7.20
C THR A 159 -8.47 25.22 7.41
N ASP A 160 -8.18 25.56 8.66
CA ASP A 160 -7.22 26.61 8.99
C ASP A 160 -5.81 26.25 8.50
N LEU A 161 -5.39 24.99 8.71
CA LEU A 161 -4.08 24.50 8.24
C LEU A 161 -3.95 24.55 6.71
N VAL A 162 -4.96 24.09 5.97
CA VAL A 162 -4.88 24.02 4.50
C VAL A 162 -4.90 25.41 3.87
N VAL A 163 -5.62 26.37 4.48
CA VAL A 163 -5.62 27.78 4.08
C VAL A 163 -4.29 28.45 4.43
N ALA A 164 -3.76 28.25 5.64
CA ALA A 164 -2.45 28.77 6.05
C ALA A 164 -1.27 28.19 5.23
N ALA A 165 -1.47 27.02 4.61
CA ALA A 165 -0.54 26.44 3.65
C ALA A 165 -0.59 27.10 2.26
N GLY A 166 -1.63 27.89 1.96
CA GLY A 166 -1.78 28.63 0.70
C GLY A 166 -2.95 28.16 -0.18
N THR A 167 -3.88 27.36 0.34
CA THR A 167 -5.13 27.03 -0.38
C THR A 167 -6.10 28.20 -0.29
N ASP A 168 -6.79 28.51 -1.40
CA ASP A 168 -7.86 29.50 -1.38
C ASP A 168 -8.97 29.07 -0.39
N PRO A 169 -9.48 29.97 0.48
CA PRO A 169 -10.54 29.63 1.43
C PRO A 169 -11.80 29.02 0.79
N GLY A 170 -12.16 29.44 -0.42
CA GLY A 170 -13.28 28.89 -1.17
C GLY A 170 -13.07 27.45 -1.64
N ASP A 171 -11.80 27.03 -1.79
CA ASP A 171 -11.40 25.69 -2.22
C ASP A 171 -11.08 24.74 -1.05
N ALA A 172 -11.00 25.23 0.18
CA ALA A 172 -10.56 24.45 1.34
C ALA A 172 -11.36 23.15 1.53
N LYS A 173 -12.70 23.21 1.38
CA LYS A 173 -13.57 22.03 1.47
C LYS A 173 -13.25 20.99 0.39
N LYS A 174 -12.92 21.42 -0.82
CA LYS A 174 -12.55 20.54 -1.93
C LYS A 174 -11.17 19.91 -1.68
N ALA A 175 -10.21 20.69 -1.19
CA ALA A 175 -8.87 20.22 -0.85
C ALA A 175 -8.87 19.18 0.29
N LEU A 176 -9.84 19.25 1.21
CA LEU A 176 -10.00 18.31 2.33
C LEU A 176 -10.91 17.12 2.02
N ARG A 177 -11.42 16.99 0.79
CA ARG A 177 -12.20 15.81 0.40
C ARG A 177 -11.29 14.59 0.44
N SER A 178 -11.66 13.59 1.23
CA SER A 178 -10.86 12.36 1.30
C SER A 178 -10.79 11.68 -0.07
N PRO A 179 -9.60 11.21 -0.47
CA PRO A 179 -9.39 10.55 -1.74
C PRO A 179 -10.01 9.14 -1.74
N ASP A 180 -10.33 8.65 -2.94
CA ASP A 180 -10.60 7.23 -3.15
C ASP A 180 -9.29 6.46 -3.27
N TYR A 181 -9.25 5.21 -2.81
CA TYR A 181 -8.06 4.35 -2.96
C TYR A 181 -7.70 4.12 -4.42
N LYS A 182 -8.69 4.00 -5.30
CA LYS A 182 -8.47 3.92 -6.74
C LYS A 182 -7.72 5.14 -7.26
N ASP A 183 -8.08 6.33 -6.82
CA ASP A 183 -7.41 7.57 -7.25
C ASP A 183 -5.96 7.61 -6.74
N ILE A 184 -5.72 7.25 -5.47
CA ILE A 184 -4.37 7.14 -4.91
C ILE A 184 -3.51 6.19 -5.74
N VAL A 185 -4.03 4.98 -6.02
CA VAL A 185 -3.31 3.94 -6.74
C VAL A 185 -2.99 4.37 -8.17
N ARG A 186 -3.99 4.89 -8.90
CA ARG A 186 -3.79 5.34 -10.28
C ARG A 186 -2.78 6.48 -10.36
N GLU A 187 -2.91 7.48 -9.50
CA GLU A 187 -2.01 8.63 -9.47
C GLU A 187 -0.59 8.24 -9.06
N ALA A 188 -0.42 7.29 -8.13
CA ALA A 188 0.90 6.72 -7.80
C ALA A 188 1.48 5.94 -8.98
N GLY A 189 0.65 5.19 -9.71
CA GLY A 189 1.02 4.46 -10.92
C GLY A 189 1.66 5.35 -11.99
N VAL A 190 1.10 6.54 -12.22
CA VAL A 190 1.66 7.57 -13.14
C VAL A 190 3.07 8.01 -12.74
N GLN A 191 3.42 7.92 -11.46
CA GLN A 191 4.71 8.36 -10.91
C GLN A 191 5.76 7.22 -10.88
N SER A 192 5.46 6.11 -11.57
CA SER A 192 6.29 4.94 -11.71
C SER A 192 6.28 4.45 -13.17
N ALA A 193 7.19 3.53 -13.52
CA ALA A 193 7.21 2.91 -14.85
C ALA A 193 5.96 2.04 -15.14
N MET A 194 5.14 1.76 -14.13
CA MET A 194 3.94 0.91 -14.23
C MET A 194 2.79 1.60 -14.97
N GLY A 195 2.63 2.91 -14.78
CA GLY A 195 1.46 3.63 -15.29
C GLY A 195 0.18 3.36 -14.48
N ALA A 196 -0.86 4.17 -14.73
CA ALA A 196 -2.09 4.17 -13.95
C ALA A 196 -2.89 2.86 -14.07
N ASP A 197 -3.02 2.34 -15.29
CA ASP A 197 -3.90 1.18 -15.55
C ASP A 197 -3.32 -0.09 -14.98
N GLN A 198 -2.01 -0.33 -15.14
CA GLN A 198 -1.38 -1.49 -14.53
C GLN A 198 -1.41 -1.42 -13.00
N ALA A 199 -1.25 -0.22 -12.41
CA ALA A 199 -1.37 -0.04 -10.97
C ALA A 199 -2.78 -0.38 -10.47
N GLU A 200 -3.82 0.08 -11.17
CA GLU A 200 -5.20 -0.28 -10.84
C GLU A 200 -5.47 -1.77 -11.01
N ILE A 201 -4.95 -2.42 -12.06
CA ILE A 201 -5.14 -3.86 -12.27
C ILE A 201 -4.50 -4.64 -11.11
N VAL A 202 -3.29 -4.30 -10.65
CA VAL A 202 -2.65 -4.97 -9.51
C VAL A 202 -3.53 -4.86 -8.26
N TRP A 203 -3.91 -3.63 -7.91
CA TRP A 203 -4.71 -3.36 -6.72
C TRP A 203 -6.10 -4.02 -6.78
N SER A 204 -6.84 -3.84 -7.88
CA SER A 204 -8.18 -4.40 -8.03
C SER A 204 -8.18 -5.92 -8.10
N SER A 205 -7.17 -6.54 -8.73
CA SER A 205 -6.99 -8.00 -8.74
C SER A 205 -6.82 -8.54 -7.33
N CYS A 206 -5.88 -7.98 -6.55
CA CYS A 206 -5.64 -8.39 -5.17
C CYS A 206 -6.86 -8.12 -4.28
N SER A 207 -7.57 -7.01 -4.50
CA SER A 207 -8.81 -6.68 -3.81
C SER A 207 -9.91 -7.71 -4.07
N SER A 208 -10.13 -8.06 -5.33
CA SER A 208 -11.15 -9.03 -5.73
C SER A 208 -10.93 -10.40 -5.07
N LEU A 209 -9.68 -10.85 -5.01
CA LEU A 209 -9.30 -12.13 -4.41
C LEU A 209 -9.36 -12.11 -2.88
N ALA A 210 -9.05 -10.96 -2.25
CA ALA A 210 -9.21 -10.77 -0.82
C ALA A 210 -10.68 -10.82 -0.38
N HIS A 211 -11.61 -10.38 -1.24
CA HIS A 211 -13.04 -10.41 -0.97
C HIS A 211 -13.77 -11.67 -1.47
N GLY A 212 -13.08 -12.54 -2.23
CA GLY A 212 -13.68 -13.75 -2.79
C GLY A 212 -14.62 -13.46 -3.97
N ASP A 213 -14.40 -12.36 -4.69
CA ASP A 213 -15.22 -12.00 -5.84
C ASP A 213 -15.11 -13.06 -6.94
N VAL A 214 -16.26 -13.45 -7.50
CA VAL A 214 -16.33 -14.53 -8.50
C VAL A 214 -15.52 -14.21 -9.74
N TYR A 215 -15.55 -12.96 -10.23
CA TYR A 215 -14.79 -12.60 -11.43
C TYR A 215 -13.27 -12.71 -11.18
N GLY A 216 -12.78 -12.28 -10.01
CA GLY A 216 -11.37 -12.38 -9.64
C GLY A 216 -10.96 -13.84 -9.54
N THR A 217 -11.75 -14.63 -8.82
CA THR A 217 -11.54 -16.07 -8.66
C THR A 217 -11.47 -16.78 -10.01
N LEU A 218 -12.36 -16.48 -10.95
CA LEU A 218 -12.41 -17.19 -12.24
C LEU A 218 -11.44 -16.66 -13.30
N SER A 219 -11.00 -15.40 -13.18
CA SER A 219 -10.14 -14.76 -14.19
C SER A 219 -8.66 -14.77 -13.83
N ILE A 220 -8.33 -14.94 -12.55
CA ILE A 220 -6.97 -14.77 -12.03
C ILE A 220 -6.39 -16.08 -11.49
N LEU A 221 -7.19 -16.88 -10.78
CA LEU A 221 -6.72 -18.11 -10.18
C LEU A 221 -6.68 -19.26 -11.19
N GLU A 222 -5.87 -20.27 -10.87
CA GLU A 222 -5.78 -21.46 -11.70
C GLU A 222 -7.00 -22.36 -11.47
N ARG A 223 -7.54 -22.91 -12.56
CA ARG A 223 -8.73 -23.75 -12.54
C ARG A 223 -8.48 -25.06 -13.27
N ASN A 224 -8.52 -26.15 -12.51
CA ASN A 224 -8.43 -27.51 -13.04
C ASN A 224 -9.80 -28.17 -12.93
N VAL A 225 -10.44 -28.47 -14.06
CA VAL A 225 -11.69 -29.25 -14.08
C VAL A 225 -11.33 -30.70 -13.80
N ILE A 226 -11.77 -31.20 -12.64
CA ILE A 226 -11.51 -32.57 -12.19
C ILE A 226 -12.52 -33.53 -12.80
N ASP A 227 -13.78 -33.10 -12.89
CA ASP A 227 -14.88 -33.91 -13.40
C ASP A 227 -15.99 -33.03 -14.01
N THR A 228 -16.80 -33.62 -14.89
CA THR A 228 -17.95 -32.96 -15.49
C THR A 228 -19.17 -33.87 -15.36
N GLN A 229 -20.16 -33.39 -14.61
CA GLN A 229 -21.42 -34.11 -14.35
C GLN A 229 -22.56 -33.41 -15.09
N GLY A 230 -22.88 -33.90 -16.29
CA GLY A 230 -23.87 -33.30 -17.16
C GLY A 230 -23.44 -31.90 -17.63
N ARG A 231 -24.04 -30.85 -17.06
CA ARG A 231 -23.70 -29.44 -17.34
C ARG A 231 -22.89 -28.76 -16.23
N VAL A 232 -22.48 -29.50 -15.20
CA VAL A 232 -21.76 -28.97 -14.04
C VAL A 232 -20.30 -29.40 -14.10
N ASN A 233 -19.38 -28.43 -14.09
CA ASN A 233 -17.95 -28.71 -13.96
C ASN A 233 -17.56 -28.67 -12.47
N LEU A 234 -16.98 -29.76 -11.99
CA LEU A 234 -16.32 -29.83 -10.68
C LEU A 234 -14.87 -29.39 -10.88
N ALA A 235 -14.53 -28.19 -10.39
CA ALA A 235 -13.22 -27.61 -10.58
C ALA A 235 -12.51 -27.38 -9.24
N GLN A 236 -11.22 -27.70 -9.21
CA GLN A 236 -10.32 -27.25 -8.15
C GLN A 236 -9.76 -25.88 -8.54
N ILE A 237 -9.76 -24.98 -7.57
CA ILE A 237 -9.21 -23.63 -7.68
C ILE A 237 -7.96 -23.54 -6.80
N THR A 238 -6.84 -23.18 -7.41
CA THR A 238 -5.54 -23.00 -6.74
C THR A 238 -4.99 -21.61 -7.00
N SER A 239 -4.02 -21.18 -6.20
CA SER A 239 -3.32 -19.92 -6.51
C SER A 239 -2.59 -20.01 -7.86
N SER A 240 -2.31 -18.86 -8.46
CA SER A 240 -1.45 -18.76 -9.64
C SER A 240 -0.05 -18.24 -9.25
N PRO A 241 1.01 -19.05 -9.37
CA PRO A 241 2.39 -18.60 -9.15
C PRO A 241 2.78 -17.42 -10.05
N GLN A 242 2.31 -17.42 -11.30
CA GLN A 242 2.55 -16.34 -12.26
C GLN A 242 1.96 -15.01 -11.78
N VAL A 243 0.69 -15.01 -11.35
CA VAL A 243 0.03 -13.79 -10.88
C VAL A 243 0.64 -13.33 -9.55
N LEU A 244 0.94 -14.26 -8.64
CA LEU A 244 1.64 -13.94 -7.40
C LEU A 244 2.98 -13.26 -7.68
N TRP A 245 3.78 -13.81 -8.60
CA TRP A 245 5.03 -13.19 -9.02
C TRP A 245 4.83 -11.79 -9.54
N TRP A 246 3.90 -11.61 -10.49
CA TRP A 246 3.62 -10.32 -11.08
C TRP A 246 3.17 -9.29 -10.04
N ALA A 247 2.22 -9.64 -9.16
CA ALA A 247 1.76 -8.75 -8.10
C ALA A 247 2.87 -8.44 -7.08
N THR A 248 3.74 -9.40 -6.76
CA THR A 248 4.90 -9.21 -5.87
C THR A 248 5.89 -8.22 -6.47
N ASP A 249 6.27 -8.42 -7.73
CA ASP A 249 7.20 -7.55 -8.45
C ASP A 249 6.68 -6.10 -8.47
N ARG A 250 5.39 -5.91 -8.79
CA ARG A 250 4.77 -4.58 -8.82
C ARG A 250 4.67 -3.95 -7.42
N ALA A 251 4.39 -4.73 -6.38
CA ALA A 251 4.35 -4.24 -4.99
C ALA A 251 5.73 -3.82 -4.49
N VAL A 252 6.76 -4.64 -4.73
CA VAL A 252 8.14 -4.32 -4.37
C VAL A 252 8.62 -3.08 -5.12
N ALA A 253 8.35 -2.96 -6.42
CA ALA A 253 8.71 -1.78 -7.20
C ALA A 253 8.04 -0.49 -6.69
N MET A 254 6.75 -0.55 -6.34
CA MET A 254 6.04 0.60 -5.77
C MET A 254 6.60 0.98 -4.39
N MET A 255 6.93 -0.02 -3.56
CA MET A 255 7.56 0.19 -2.25
C MET A 255 8.91 0.89 -2.38
N GLN A 256 9.78 0.37 -3.25
CA GLN A 256 11.09 0.95 -3.53
C GLN A 256 10.97 2.40 -3.99
N ARG A 257 10.04 2.70 -4.90
CA ARG A 257 9.77 4.06 -5.34
C ARG A 257 9.34 4.97 -4.18
N GLY A 258 8.54 4.47 -3.24
CA GLY A 258 8.14 5.20 -2.05
C GLY A 258 9.33 5.55 -1.15
N PHE A 259 10.25 4.60 -0.92
CA PHE A 259 11.48 4.85 -0.16
C PHE A 259 12.42 5.84 -0.87
N ASP A 260 12.57 5.73 -2.19
CA ASP A 260 13.40 6.66 -2.97
C ASP A 260 12.89 8.09 -2.86
N LEU A 261 11.57 8.29 -3.01
CA LEU A 261 10.92 9.58 -2.83
C LEU A 261 11.08 10.10 -1.40
N PHE A 262 10.96 9.22 -0.39
CA PHE A 262 11.16 9.62 1.00
C PHE A 262 12.58 10.15 1.20
N LYS A 263 13.59 9.40 0.75
CA LYS A 263 15.00 9.81 0.83
C LYS A 263 15.25 11.12 0.09
N GLU A 264 14.73 11.27 -1.12
CA GLU A 264 14.85 12.49 -1.94
C GLU A 264 14.29 13.72 -1.20
N ARG A 265 13.10 13.60 -0.61
CA ARG A 265 12.37 14.71 0.02
C ARG A 265 12.85 15.00 1.44
N ALA A 266 13.36 14.00 2.15
CA ALA A 266 13.89 14.12 3.51
C ALA A 266 15.33 14.64 3.56
N THR A 267 16.05 14.64 2.43
CA THR A 267 17.42 15.15 2.32
C THR A 267 17.42 16.62 1.94
N CYS A 268 18.29 17.41 2.58
CA CYS A 268 18.51 18.81 2.22
C CYS A 268 19.47 18.91 1.04
N HIS A 269 19.04 19.53 -0.07
CA HIS A 269 19.89 19.84 -1.21
C HIS A 269 20.36 21.29 -1.05
N ARG A 270 21.66 21.48 -0.85
CA ARG A 270 22.30 22.81 -0.76
C ARG A 270 22.59 23.39 -2.13
#